data_AF-X0UJI0-F1
#
_entry.id   AF-X0UJI0-F1
#
_cell.length_a   1.000
_cell.length_b   1.000
_cell.length_c   1.000
_cell.angle_alpha   90.00
_cell.angle_beta   90.00
_cell.angle_gamma   90.00
#
_symmetry.space_group_name_H-M   'P 1'
#
loop_
_entity.id
_entity.type
_entity.pdbx_description
1 polymer ?
#
loop_
_entity_poly.entity_id
_entity_poly.type
_entity_poly.pdbx_seq_one_letter_code
_entity_poly.pdbx_strand_id
1 'polypeptide(L)'
;DEYYIANEMETMGLGFEPSLYIVDAIGVGSGVCSILSNKGLPVLAIYSSEKQASGVPDHFVNRRSEIWWYAGQQFGDSKIELHHEDKELKRQLTVPRYFYKGDKFMIRSREEIKKSYGRSIDRASAYVMGVWGLQYAAEEAAELRPEDVFRSEDVGEGSFMGA
;
A
#
# COMPACT_ATOMS: atom_id res chain seq x y z
N ASP A 1 -5.85 -11.23 18.63
CA ASP A 1 -6.61 -10.05 19.10
C ASP A 1 -5.99 -8.79 18.48
N GLU A 2 -6.57 -7.61 18.71
CA GLU A 2 -6.14 -6.33 18.10
C GLU A 2 -4.71 -5.94 18.51
N TYR A 3 -4.32 -6.21 19.77
CA TYR A 3 -2.97 -5.93 20.26
C TYR A 3 -1.92 -6.81 19.59
N TYR A 4 -2.21 -8.10 19.47
CA TYR A 4 -1.32 -9.03 18.75
C TYR A 4 -1.04 -8.54 17.33
N ILE A 5 -2.08 -8.17 16.58
CA ILE A 5 -1.92 -7.70 15.19
C ILE A 5 -1.14 -6.39 15.13
N ALA A 6 -1.44 -5.42 16.01
CA ALA A 6 -0.73 -4.15 16.04
C ALA A 6 0.77 -4.33 16.37
N ASN A 7 1.10 -5.20 17.32
CA ASN A 7 2.50 -5.50 17.67
C ASN A 7 3.25 -6.20 16.53
N GLU A 8 2.60 -7.14 15.83
CA GLU A 8 3.20 -7.78 14.66
C GLU A 8 3.46 -6.76 13.54
N MET A 9 2.51 -5.85 13.27
CA MET A 9 2.70 -4.80 12.26
C MET A 9 3.85 -3.86 12.61
N GLU A 10 3.93 -3.39 13.85
CA GLU A 10 5.04 -2.57 14.34
C GLU A 10 6.38 -3.30 14.21
N THR A 11 6.42 -4.58 14.61
CA THR A 11 7.63 -5.41 14.52
C THR A 11 8.10 -5.57 13.08
N MET A 12 7.18 -5.81 12.13
CA MET A 12 7.51 -5.84 10.71
C MET A 12 8.05 -4.48 10.25
N GLY A 13 7.46 -3.39 10.71
CA GLY A 13 7.88 -2.04 10.36
C GLY A 13 9.27 -1.66 10.86
N LEU A 14 9.80 -2.29 11.92
CA LEU A 14 11.20 -2.09 12.34
C LEU A 14 12.21 -2.51 11.28
N GLY A 15 11.85 -3.44 10.38
CA GLY A 15 12.73 -3.89 9.30
C GLY A 15 12.55 -3.12 7.98
N PHE A 16 11.41 -2.42 7.81
CA PHE A 16 11.08 -1.71 6.57
C PHE A 16 11.04 -0.19 6.74
N GLU A 17 11.09 0.31 7.97
CA GLU A 17 10.98 1.72 8.36
C GLU A 17 9.89 2.48 7.55
N PRO A 18 8.64 1.98 7.52
CA PRO A 18 7.63 2.53 6.65
C PRO A 18 7.23 3.94 7.10
N SER A 19 7.15 4.87 6.15
CA SER A 19 6.62 6.22 6.40
C SER A 19 5.12 6.22 6.74
N LEU A 20 4.41 5.12 6.42
CA LEU A 20 2.96 5.00 6.59
C LEU A 20 2.53 3.54 6.73
N TYR A 21 1.74 3.26 7.77
CA TYR A 21 1.00 2.01 7.92
C TYR A 21 -0.41 2.17 7.37
N ILE A 22 -0.88 1.18 6.62
CA ILE A 22 -2.23 1.20 6.04
C ILE A 22 -3.01 0.00 6.57
N VAL A 23 -4.20 0.24 7.10
CA VAL A 23 -5.02 -0.80 7.74
C VAL A 23 -6.45 -0.69 7.26
N ASP A 24 -7.06 -1.81 6.87
CA ASP A 24 -8.52 -1.85 6.67
C ASP A 24 -9.22 -1.81 8.02
N ALA A 25 -9.83 -0.67 8.34
CA ALA A 25 -10.40 -0.37 9.64
C ALA A 25 -11.79 -1.01 9.88
N ILE A 26 -12.28 -1.83 8.96
CA ILE A 26 -13.55 -2.54 9.15
C ILE A 26 -13.40 -3.63 10.23
N GLY A 27 -14.21 -3.54 11.28
CA GLY A 27 -14.21 -4.48 12.41
C GLY A 27 -12.99 -4.27 13.31
N VAL A 28 -12.26 -5.35 13.59
CA VAL A 28 -11.06 -5.36 14.46
C VAL A 28 -9.95 -4.41 14.00
N GLY A 29 -9.93 -4.04 12.72
CA GLY A 29 -8.92 -3.12 12.19
C GLY A 29 -9.00 -1.71 12.80
N SER A 30 -10.18 -1.28 13.26
CA SER A 30 -10.34 0.01 13.95
C SER A 30 -9.55 0.08 15.27
N GLY A 31 -9.56 -1.00 16.06
CA GLY A 31 -8.75 -1.12 17.26
C GLY A 31 -7.26 -1.18 16.95
N VAL A 32 -6.86 -1.91 15.90
CA VAL A 32 -5.46 -1.93 15.43
C VAL A 32 -4.97 -0.53 15.07
N CYS A 33 -5.76 0.24 14.30
CA CYS A 33 -5.43 1.63 13.96
C CYS A 33 -5.25 2.49 15.21
N SER A 34 -6.15 2.33 16.19
CA SER A 34 -6.12 3.09 17.44
C SER A 34 -4.86 2.77 18.25
N ILE A 35 -4.48 1.49 18.34
CA ILE A 35 -3.26 1.06 19.06
C ILE A 35 -2.00 1.61 18.38
N LEU A 36 -1.88 1.46 17.07
CA LEU A 36 -0.72 1.97 16.32
C LEU A 36 -0.62 3.50 16.41
N SER A 37 -1.74 4.21 16.28
CA SER A 37 -1.79 5.66 16.44
C SER A 37 -1.41 6.11 17.86
N ASN A 38 -1.86 5.39 18.90
CA ASN A 38 -1.48 5.69 20.28
C ASN A 38 0.01 5.48 20.55
N LYS A 39 0.67 4.62 19.78
CA LYS A 39 2.13 4.44 19.80
C LYS A 39 2.89 5.51 19.01
N GLY A 40 2.19 6.46 18.38
CA GLY A 40 2.78 7.52 17.59
C GLY A 40 3.18 7.12 16.17
N LEU A 41 2.72 5.96 15.69
CA LEU A 41 3.01 5.50 14.33
C LEU A 41 2.06 6.17 13.32
N PRO A 42 2.56 6.55 12.12
CA PRO A 42 1.73 7.16 11.08
C PRO A 42 0.81 6.09 10.46
N VAL A 43 -0.49 6.17 10.73
CA VAL A 43 -1.46 5.17 10.26
C VAL A 43 -2.58 5.80 9.44
N LEU A 44 -2.85 5.21 8.28
CA LEU A 44 -4.01 5.49 7.44
C LEU A 44 -5.05 4.37 7.60
N ALA A 45 -6.17 4.72 8.23
CA ALA A 45 -7.34 3.86 8.33
C ALA A 45 -8.16 3.90 7.02
N ILE A 46 -8.35 2.74 6.39
CA ILE A 46 -9.19 2.59 5.19
C ILE A 46 -10.50 1.91 5.58
N TYR A 47 -11.62 2.56 5.29
CA TYR A 47 -12.94 1.97 5.43
C TYR A 47 -13.43 1.48 4.08
N SER A 48 -13.15 0.21 3.77
CA SER A 48 -13.33 -0.34 2.41
C SER A 48 -14.78 -0.37 1.91
N SER A 49 -15.78 -0.31 2.81
CA SER A 49 -17.20 -0.25 2.50
C SER A 49 -17.74 1.17 2.24
N GLU A 50 -16.96 2.22 2.52
CA GLU A 50 -17.40 3.60 2.33
C GLU A 50 -17.61 3.92 0.84
N LYS A 51 -18.60 4.78 0.58
CA LYS A 51 -18.79 5.38 -0.75
C LYS A 51 -17.68 6.39 -1.02
N GLN A 52 -17.47 6.70 -2.29
CA GLN A 52 -16.59 7.80 -2.65
C GLN A 52 -17.10 9.13 -2.06
N ALA A 53 -16.17 10.03 -1.76
CA ALA A 53 -16.50 11.32 -1.17
C ALA A 53 -17.42 12.13 -2.10
N SER A 54 -18.37 12.85 -1.52
CA SER A 54 -19.26 13.75 -2.24
C SER A 54 -18.46 14.78 -3.05
N GLY A 55 -18.78 14.92 -4.35
CA GLY A 55 -18.12 15.88 -5.25
C GLY A 55 -17.02 15.29 -6.14
N VAL A 56 -16.67 14.01 -5.95
CA VAL A 56 -15.84 13.24 -6.91
C VAL A 56 -16.77 12.49 -7.86
N PRO A 57 -16.46 12.40 -9.17
CA PRO A 57 -17.21 11.54 -10.09
C PRO A 57 -17.37 10.12 -9.53
N ASP A 58 -18.61 9.72 -9.32
CA ASP A 58 -19.01 8.50 -8.57
C ASP A 58 -18.97 7.28 -9.49
N HIS A 59 -17.76 6.91 -9.90
CA HIS A 59 -17.49 5.80 -10.83
C HIS A 59 -17.42 4.44 -10.13
N PHE A 60 -17.28 4.43 -8.80
CA PHE A 60 -17.07 3.22 -8.02
C PHE A 60 -18.15 3.08 -6.95
N VAL A 61 -18.67 1.86 -6.77
CA VAL A 61 -19.70 1.64 -5.75
C VAL A 61 -19.20 1.84 -4.32
N ASN A 62 -17.90 1.65 -4.08
CA ASN A 62 -17.22 1.79 -2.78
C ASN A 62 -15.70 1.93 -2.94
N ARG A 63 -15.05 2.30 -1.84
CA ARG A 63 -13.59 2.45 -1.73
C ARG A 63 -12.84 1.18 -2.10
N ARG A 64 -13.34 0.00 -1.75
CA ARG A 64 -12.73 -1.27 -2.18
C ARG A 64 -12.61 -1.34 -3.69
N SER A 65 -13.68 -1.00 -4.41
CA SER A 65 -13.70 -1.09 -5.88
C SER A 65 -12.73 -0.08 -6.51
N GLU A 66 -12.63 1.12 -5.94
CA GLU A 66 -11.65 2.14 -6.32
C GLU A 66 -10.20 1.65 -6.12
N ILE A 67 -9.88 1.09 -4.94
CA ILE A 67 -8.53 0.59 -4.61
C ILE A 67 -8.10 -0.51 -5.59
N TRP A 68 -8.98 -1.47 -5.87
CA TRP A 68 -8.69 -2.55 -6.81
C TRP A 68 -8.54 -2.07 -8.24
N TRP A 69 -9.36 -1.11 -8.66
CA TRP A 69 -9.23 -0.48 -9.97
C TRP A 69 -7.89 0.25 -10.10
N TYR A 70 -7.54 1.08 -9.11
CA TYR A 70 -6.29 1.82 -9.08
C TYR A 70 -5.09 0.88 -9.22
N ALA A 71 -5.01 -0.17 -8.40
CA ALA A 71 -3.92 -1.14 -8.49
C ALA A 71 -3.86 -1.83 -9.87
N GLY A 72 -5.02 -2.15 -10.45
CA GLY A 72 -5.12 -2.69 -11.82
C GLY A 72 -4.53 -1.74 -12.88
N GLN A 73 -4.81 -0.44 -12.76
CA GLN A 73 -4.24 0.58 -13.65
C GLN A 73 -2.72 0.68 -13.47
N GLN A 74 -2.21 0.69 -12.23
CA GLN A 74 -0.77 0.73 -11.99
C GLN A 74 -0.04 -0.45 -12.65
N PHE A 75 -0.62 -1.66 -12.60
CA PHE A 75 -0.08 -2.82 -13.33
C PHE A 75 -0.23 -2.68 -14.85
N GLY A 76 -1.40 -2.26 -15.34
CA GLY A 76 -1.68 -2.10 -16.77
C GLY A 76 -0.77 -1.08 -17.45
N ASP A 77 -0.47 0.02 -16.74
CA ASP A 77 0.40 1.11 -17.19
C ASP A 77 1.88 0.83 -16.93
N SER A 78 2.23 -0.37 -16.45
CA SER A 78 3.60 -0.78 -16.12
C SER A 78 4.29 0.17 -15.12
N LYS A 79 3.52 0.76 -14.20
CA LYS A 79 4.03 1.62 -13.11
C LYS A 79 4.54 0.82 -11.92
N ILE A 80 4.05 -0.40 -11.77
CA ILE A 80 4.48 -1.35 -10.74
C ILE A 80 4.66 -2.74 -11.37
N GLU A 81 5.54 -3.54 -10.76
CA GLU A 81 5.69 -4.94 -11.10
C GLU A 81 5.89 -5.80 -9.85
N LEU A 82 5.59 -7.10 -9.96
CA LEU A 82 5.75 -8.05 -8.85
C LEU A 82 7.12 -8.72 -8.92
N HIS A 83 8.10 -8.14 -8.26
CA HIS A 83 9.44 -8.73 -8.14
C HIS A 83 9.49 -9.94 -7.19
N HIS A 84 8.58 -10.03 -6.22
CA HIS A 84 8.63 -11.09 -5.21
C HIS A 84 8.06 -12.42 -5.71
N GLU A 85 8.66 -13.53 -5.26
CA GLU A 85 8.21 -14.90 -5.54
C GLU A 85 7.09 -15.40 -4.63
N ASP A 86 6.25 -14.52 -4.09
CA ASP A 86 5.09 -14.97 -3.31
C ASP A 86 4.01 -15.56 -4.24
N LYS A 87 4.04 -16.89 -4.36
CA LYS A 87 3.09 -17.67 -5.17
C LYS A 87 1.64 -17.49 -4.71
N GLU A 88 1.39 -17.32 -3.42
CA GLU A 88 0.03 -17.14 -2.92
C GLU A 88 -0.48 -15.73 -3.19
N LEU A 89 0.35 -14.70 -3.06
CA LEU A 89 -0.01 -13.34 -3.47
C LEU A 89 -0.39 -13.32 -4.96
N LYS A 90 0.47 -13.89 -5.81
CA LYS A 90 0.19 -14.01 -7.26
C LYS A 90 -1.13 -14.72 -7.52
N ARG A 91 -1.38 -15.84 -6.83
CA ARG A 91 -2.66 -16.56 -6.93
C ARG A 91 -3.83 -15.67 -6.53
N GLN A 92 -3.77 -15.04 -5.35
CA GLN A 92 -4.85 -14.22 -4.81
C GLN A 92 -5.15 -12.98 -5.65
N LEU A 93 -4.15 -12.34 -6.26
CA LEU A 93 -4.35 -11.17 -7.14
C LEU A 93 -5.19 -11.52 -8.38
N THR A 94 -5.15 -12.78 -8.83
CA THR A 94 -5.94 -13.24 -9.98
C THR A 94 -7.36 -13.69 -9.64
N VAL A 95 -7.76 -13.71 -8.36
CA VAL A 95 -9.06 -14.22 -7.91
C VAL A 95 -10.20 -13.24 -8.13
N PRO A 96 -10.09 -11.95 -7.77
CA PRO A 96 -11.19 -11.01 -7.90
C PRO A 96 -11.70 -10.90 -9.34
N ARG A 97 -13.00 -10.67 -9.45
CA ARG A 97 -13.68 -10.33 -10.70
C ARG A 97 -14.51 -9.09 -10.44
N TYR A 98 -14.61 -8.25 -11.45
CA TYR A 98 -15.45 -7.06 -11.40
C TYR A 98 -16.73 -7.25 -12.20
N PHE A 99 -17.70 -6.41 -11.92
CA PHE A 99 -18.93 -6.24 -12.68
C PHE A 99 -19.38 -4.78 -12.55
N TYR A 100 -20.32 -4.37 -13.40
CA TYR A 100 -20.92 -3.05 -13.31
C TYR A 100 -22.28 -3.15 -12.63
N LYS A 101 -22.53 -2.25 -11.66
CA LYS A 101 -23.82 -2.07 -11.01
C LYS A 101 -24.40 -0.74 -11.46
N GLY A 102 -25.19 -0.78 -12.54
CA GLY A 102 -25.54 0.42 -13.29
C GLY A 102 -24.33 0.90 -14.09
N ASP A 103 -23.95 2.15 -13.89
CA ASP A 103 -22.77 2.80 -14.48
C ASP A 103 -21.49 2.66 -13.62
N LYS A 104 -21.61 2.08 -12.42
CA LYS A 104 -20.51 2.02 -11.45
C LYS A 104 -19.75 0.71 -11.48
N PHE A 105 -18.43 0.81 -11.41
CA PHE A 105 -17.54 -0.33 -11.27
C PHE A 105 -17.64 -0.92 -9.86
N MET A 106 -17.75 -2.25 -9.78
CA MET A 106 -17.82 -3.00 -8.54
C MET A 106 -16.93 -4.24 -8.60
N ILE A 107 -16.04 -4.38 -7.61
CA ILE A 107 -15.36 -5.64 -7.34
C ILE A 107 -16.23 -6.52 -6.44
N ARG A 108 -16.21 -7.84 -6.68
CA ARG A 108 -16.88 -8.84 -5.83
C ARG A 108 -16.59 -8.62 -4.34
N SER A 109 -17.62 -8.85 -3.52
CA SER A 109 -17.51 -8.70 -2.08
C SER A 109 -16.57 -9.75 -1.47
N ARG A 110 -16.15 -9.52 -0.21
CA ARG A 110 -15.33 -10.48 0.53
C ARG A 110 -16.04 -11.82 0.68
N GLU A 111 -17.34 -11.78 0.94
CA GLU A 111 -18.20 -12.94 1.12
C GLU A 111 -18.34 -13.75 -0.18
N GLU A 112 -18.54 -13.08 -1.32
CA GLU A 112 -18.61 -13.73 -2.63
C GLU A 112 -17.28 -14.38 -3.02
N ILE A 113 -16.17 -13.69 -2.77
CA ILE A 113 -14.82 -14.24 -3.00
C ILE A 113 -14.61 -15.45 -2.09
N LYS A 114 -14.89 -15.34 -0.79
CA LYS A 114 -14.74 -16.46 0.16
C LYS A 114 -15.60 -17.65 -0.23
N LYS A 115 -16.82 -17.42 -0.70
CA LYS A 115 -17.74 -18.49 -1.16
C LYS A 115 -17.24 -19.19 -2.43
N SER A 116 -16.66 -18.45 -3.38
CA SER A 116 -16.22 -19.00 -4.68
C SER A 116 -14.79 -19.57 -4.64
N TYR A 117 -13.88 -18.92 -3.91
CA TYR A 117 -12.48 -19.30 -3.79
C TYR A 117 -12.19 -20.22 -2.58
N GLY A 118 -13.12 -20.28 -1.62
CA GLY A 118 -13.02 -21.11 -0.42
C GLY A 118 -12.25 -20.48 0.75
N ARG A 119 -11.58 -19.34 0.55
CA ARG A 119 -10.85 -18.61 1.61
C ARG A 119 -10.80 -17.11 1.36
N SER A 120 -10.32 -16.34 2.34
CA SER A 120 -10.05 -14.91 2.17
C SER A 120 -8.80 -14.69 1.31
N ILE A 121 -8.72 -13.51 0.69
CA ILE A 121 -7.61 -13.06 -0.16
C ILE A 121 -6.82 -11.94 0.54
N ASP A 122 -6.39 -12.22 1.77
CA ASP A 122 -5.84 -11.21 2.66
C ASP A 122 -4.52 -10.61 2.14
N ARG A 123 -3.64 -11.43 1.55
CA ARG A 123 -2.36 -10.94 0.96
C ARG A 123 -2.62 -9.99 -0.19
N ALA A 124 -3.50 -10.36 -1.11
CA ALA A 124 -3.82 -9.51 -2.23
C ALA A 124 -4.57 -8.25 -1.81
N SER A 125 -5.48 -8.33 -0.82
CA SER A 125 -6.18 -7.16 -0.29
C SER A 125 -5.20 -6.19 0.38
N ALA A 126 -4.27 -6.69 1.21
CA ALA A 126 -3.22 -5.87 1.82
C ALA A 126 -2.32 -5.23 0.76
N TYR A 127 -1.90 -6.00 -0.26
CA TYR A 127 -1.06 -5.51 -1.34
C TYR A 127 -1.70 -4.35 -2.11
N VAL A 128 -2.95 -4.49 -2.59
CA VAL A 128 -3.59 -3.42 -3.36
C VAL A 128 -3.88 -2.18 -2.51
N MET A 129 -4.15 -2.35 -1.22
CA MET A 129 -4.26 -1.22 -0.29
C MET A 129 -2.93 -0.50 -0.11
N GLY A 130 -1.83 -1.24 0.00
CA GLY A 130 -0.48 -0.69 0.03
C GLY A 130 -0.18 0.15 -1.22
N VAL A 131 -0.41 -0.44 -2.41
CA VAL A 131 -0.24 0.26 -3.70
C VAL A 131 -1.05 1.54 -3.78
N TRP A 132 -2.33 1.49 -3.37
CA TRP A 132 -3.18 2.68 -3.35
C TRP A 132 -2.68 3.73 -2.35
N GLY A 133 -2.24 3.29 -1.16
CA GLY A 133 -1.79 4.20 -0.11
C GLY A 133 -0.41 4.82 -0.34
N LEU A 134 0.37 4.36 -1.32
CA LEU A 134 1.60 5.04 -1.77
C LEU A 134 1.35 6.50 -2.15
N GLN A 135 0.14 6.86 -2.55
CA GLN A 135 -0.27 8.26 -2.82
C GLN A 135 -0.20 9.17 -1.59
N TYR A 136 -0.14 8.61 -0.38
CA TYR A 136 -0.08 9.33 0.89
C TYR A 136 1.21 9.05 1.67
N ALA A 137 2.06 8.15 1.17
CA ALA A 137 3.36 7.87 1.76
C ALA A 137 4.31 9.03 1.46
N ALA A 138 5.22 9.32 2.39
CA ALA A 138 6.32 10.24 2.11
C ALA A 138 7.38 9.48 1.31
N GLU A 139 7.94 10.12 0.27
CA GLU A 139 9.15 9.60 -0.36
C GLU A 139 10.31 9.74 0.63
N GLU A 140 11.05 8.66 0.82
CA GLU A 140 12.34 8.74 1.50
C GLU A 140 13.22 9.67 0.65
N ALA A 141 13.70 10.77 1.24
CA ALA A 141 14.64 11.63 0.55
C ALA A 141 15.87 10.78 0.22
N ALA A 142 16.18 10.64 -1.07
CA ALA A 142 17.38 9.93 -1.50
C ALA A 142 18.58 10.47 -0.69
N GLU A 143 19.37 9.58 -0.10
CA GLU A 143 20.61 9.99 0.57
C GLU A 143 21.40 10.85 -0.42
N LEU A 144 21.66 12.12 -0.04
CA LEU A 144 22.57 12.98 -0.78
C LEU A 144 23.93 12.29 -0.75
N ARG A 145 24.32 11.70 -1.87
CA ARG A 145 25.64 11.09 -1.94
C ARG A 145 26.67 12.22 -1.98
N PRO A 146 27.87 12.05 -1.40
CA PRO A 146 28.90 13.08 -1.43
C PRO A 146 29.17 13.59 -2.86
N GLU A 147 29.07 12.75 -3.89
CA GLU A 147 29.18 13.14 -5.30
C GLU A 147 28.05 14.05 -5.83
N ASP A 148 26.88 14.04 -5.18
CA ASP A 148 25.77 14.93 -5.53
C ASP A 148 26.00 16.35 -4.96
N VAL A 149 26.93 16.48 -4.00
CA VAL A 149 27.28 17.74 -3.31
C VAL A 149 28.66 18.28 -3.70
N PHE A 150 29.65 17.41 -3.92
CA PHE A 150 31.01 17.75 -4.31
C PHE A 150 31.25 17.36 -5.76
N ARG A 151 31.52 18.35 -6.61
CA ARG A 151 32.02 18.13 -7.97
C ARG A 151 33.52 17.92 -7.93
N SER A 152 34.07 17.24 -8.93
CA SER A 152 35.53 17.08 -9.07
C SER A 152 36.29 18.42 -9.11
N GLU A 153 35.59 19.49 -9.48
CA GLU A 153 36.09 20.88 -9.50
C GLU A 153 36.23 21.49 -8.10
N ASP A 154 35.48 21.00 -7.11
CA ASP A 154 35.52 21.47 -5.72
C ASP A 154 36.69 20.84 -4.94
N VAL A 155 37.16 19.67 -5.39
CA VAL A 155 38.34 18.99 -4.86
C VAL A 155 39.57 19.58 -5.56
N GLY A 156 39.94 20.80 -5.18
CA GLY A 156 41.08 21.51 -5.78
C GLY A 156 42.29 20.59 -5.95
N GLU A 157 42.88 20.59 -7.15
CA GLU A 157 44.01 19.73 -7.55
C GLU A 157 45.14 19.80 -6.52
N GLY A 158 45.09 18.90 -5.54
CA GLY A 158 46.11 18.77 -4.53
C GLY A 158 47.35 18.20 -5.19
N SER A 159 48.33 19.08 -5.45
CA SER A 159 49.73 18.73 -5.70
C SER A 159 50.24 17.87 -4.54
N PHE A 160 50.03 16.56 -4.62
CA PHE A 160 50.79 15.59 -3.85
C PHE A 160 52.15 15.47 -4.52
N MET A 161 53.09 16.30 -4.06
CA MET A 161 54.52 16.18 -4.33
C MET A 161 54.97 14.78 -3.90
N GLY A 162 55.28 13.93 -4.89
CA GLY A 162 56.01 12.69 -4.67
C GLY A 162 57.44 13.00 -4.21
N ALA A 163 57.86 12.30 -3.16
CA ALA A 163 59.26 12.18 -2.74
C ALA A 163 59.99 11.12 -3.56
#